data_AF-A0A522EVX4-F1
#
_entry.id   AF-A0A522EVX4-F1
#
_cell.length_a   1.000
_cell.length_b   1.000
_cell.length_c   1.000
_cell.angle_alpha   90.00
_cell.angle_beta   90.00
_cell.angle_gamma   90.00
#
_symmetry.space_group_name_H-M   'P 1'
#
loop_
_entity.id
_entity.type
_entity.pdbx_description
1 polymer ?
#
loop_
_entity_poly.entity_id
_entity_poly.type
_entity_poly.pdbx_seq_one_letter_code
_entity_poly.pdbx_strand_id
1 'polypeptide(L)'
;MAKEKSKTFTAPSKSAFNQQGEKATFAFGKNNYKLMLIGIAMVAVGMLLMIGGASEDTNTFSEDIFNFQRLTLAPIIIIAGYVVVLLAILKKPKE
;
A
#
# COMPACT_ATOMS: atom_id res chain seq x y z
N MET A 1 23.68 -69.68 -16.53
CA MET A 1 23.28 -69.21 -15.18
C MET A 1 23.85 -67.80 -14.96
N ALA A 2 23.01 -66.91 -14.42
CA ALA A 2 23.30 -65.59 -13.82
C ALA A 2 23.93 -64.45 -14.70
N LYS A 3 23.06 -63.68 -15.38
CA LYS A 3 23.29 -62.24 -15.59
C LYS A 3 22.79 -61.51 -14.34
N GLU A 4 23.68 -60.85 -13.59
CA GLU A 4 23.29 -59.93 -12.53
C GLU A 4 22.52 -58.74 -13.12
N LYS A 5 21.23 -58.64 -12.78
CA LYS A 5 20.42 -57.47 -13.02
C LYS A 5 20.98 -56.32 -12.20
N SER A 6 21.52 -55.28 -12.85
CA SER A 6 21.67 -53.98 -12.21
C SER A 6 20.28 -53.53 -11.76
N LYS A 7 20.05 -53.59 -10.45
CA LYS A 7 18.89 -52.94 -9.84
C LYS A 7 19.17 -51.44 -9.92
N THR A 8 18.65 -50.79 -10.95
CA THR A 8 18.47 -49.35 -10.95
C THR A 8 17.57 -49.03 -9.76
N PHE A 9 18.17 -48.60 -8.66
CA PHE A 9 17.49 -47.97 -7.55
C PHE A 9 17.01 -46.62 -8.05
N THR A 10 15.81 -46.59 -8.62
CA THR A 10 15.11 -45.34 -8.89
C THR A 10 14.71 -44.77 -7.54
N ALA A 11 15.52 -43.84 -7.02
CA ALA A 11 15.20 -43.05 -5.85
C ALA A 11 13.80 -42.44 -6.00
N PRO A 12 13.03 -42.29 -4.89
CA PRO A 12 11.64 -41.86 -4.95
C PRO A 12 11.54 -40.54 -5.71
N SER A 13 10.66 -40.53 -6.71
CA SER A 13 10.17 -39.35 -7.40
C SER A 13 9.94 -38.28 -6.35
N LYS A 14 10.79 -37.24 -6.35
CA LYS A 14 10.59 -36.05 -5.52
C LYS A 14 9.19 -35.57 -5.87
N SER A 15 8.28 -35.78 -4.92
CA SER A 15 6.94 -35.25 -4.87
C SER A 15 6.96 -33.89 -5.53
N ALA A 16 6.17 -33.77 -6.60
CA ALA A 16 5.83 -32.50 -7.18
C ALA A 16 5.43 -31.59 -6.01
N PHE A 17 6.32 -30.66 -5.67
CA PHE A 17 5.94 -29.47 -4.94
C PHE A 17 4.95 -28.77 -5.86
N ASN A 18 3.68 -29.15 -5.75
CA ASN A 18 2.58 -28.30 -6.11
C ASN A 18 2.72 -27.11 -5.17
N GLN A 19 3.53 -26.14 -5.63
CA GLN A 19 3.40 -24.76 -5.24
C GLN A 19 2.02 -24.34 -5.77
N GLN A 20 0.97 -24.77 -5.09
CA GLN A 20 -0.25 -24.00 -4.99
C GLN A 20 0.16 -22.77 -4.20
N GLY A 21 0.90 -21.88 -4.86
CA GLY A 21 1.19 -20.55 -4.38
C GLY A 21 -0.16 -19.99 -4.07
N GLU A 22 -0.39 -19.78 -2.78
CA GLU A 22 -1.55 -19.12 -2.22
C GLU A 22 -1.91 -18.01 -3.19
N LYS A 23 -3.02 -18.16 -3.93
CA LYS A 23 -3.45 -17.10 -4.84
C LYS A 23 -3.68 -15.94 -3.92
N ALA A 24 -2.74 -14.98 -3.91
CA ALA A 24 -2.83 -13.79 -3.08
C ALA A 24 -4.20 -13.23 -3.34
N THR A 25 -5.11 -13.46 -2.39
CA THR A 25 -6.50 -13.06 -2.53
C THR A 25 -6.44 -11.58 -2.32
N PHE A 26 -6.24 -10.88 -3.44
CA PHE A 26 -6.02 -9.45 -3.44
C PHE A 26 -7.27 -8.86 -2.79
N ALA A 27 -7.11 -8.24 -1.63
CA ALA A 27 -8.22 -7.65 -0.88
C ALA A 27 -8.98 -6.59 -1.71
N PHE A 28 -8.36 -6.11 -2.79
CA PHE A 28 -8.87 -5.07 -3.67
C PHE A 28 -8.91 -5.55 -5.13
N GLY A 29 -10.02 -5.28 -5.81
CA GLY A 29 -10.09 -5.41 -7.27
C GLY A 29 -9.19 -4.38 -7.95
N LYS A 30 -8.75 -4.68 -9.18
CA LYS A 30 -7.82 -3.83 -9.97
C LYS A 30 -8.25 -2.36 -10.05
N ASN A 31 -9.55 -2.10 -10.14
CA ASN A 31 -10.08 -0.74 -10.22
C ASN A 31 -10.06 -0.02 -8.87
N ASN A 32 -10.26 -0.75 -7.77
CA ASN A 32 -10.25 -0.18 -6.42
C ASN A 32 -8.83 0.16 -5.98
N TYR A 33 -7.83 -0.61 -6.46
CA TYR A 33 -6.43 -0.30 -6.23
C TYR A 33 -6.03 1.08 -6.77
N LYS A 34 -6.54 1.47 -7.95
CA LYS A 34 -6.31 2.81 -8.50
C LYS A 34 -6.90 3.91 -7.61
N LEU A 35 -8.12 3.70 -7.09
CA LEU A 35 -8.76 4.65 -6.17
C LEU A 35 -8.01 4.77 -4.84
N MET A 36 -7.50 3.65 -4.31
CA MET A 36 -6.68 3.64 -3.11
C MET A 36 -5.39 4.46 -3.31
N LEU A 37 -4.72 4.28 -4.46
CA LEU A 37 -3.50 4.99 -4.79
C LEU A 37 -3.73 6.51 -4.93
N ILE A 38 -4.87 6.91 -5.51
CA ILE A 38 -5.30 8.31 -5.55
C ILE A 38 -5.53 8.86 -4.14
N GLY A 39 -6.22 8.11 -3.26
CA GLY A 39 -6.45 8.53 -1.88
C GLY A 39 -5.16 8.72 -1.09
N ILE A 40 -4.20 7.80 -1.24
CA ILE A 40 -2.87 7.91 -0.63
C ILE A 40 -2.12 9.13 -1.17
N ALA A 41 -2.15 9.37 -2.48
CA ALA A 41 -1.52 10.55 -3.08
C ALA A 41 -2.14 11.85 -2.53
N MET A 42 -3.45 11.88 -2.30
CA MET A 42 -4.14 13.04 -1.74
C MET A 42 -3.72 13.31 -0.29
N VAL A 43 -3.59 12.26 0.53
CA VAL A 43 -3.05 12.36 1.90
C VAL A 43 -1.60 12.86 1.87
N ALA A 44 -0.77 12.31 0.97
CA ALA A 44 0.62 12.75 0.83
C ALA A 44 0.71 14.24 0.45
N VAL A 45 -0.11 14.70 -0.49
CA VAL A 45 -0.19 16.12 -0.86
C VAL A 45 -0.64 16.99 0.33
N GLY A 46 -1.64 16.55 1.08
CA GLY A 46 -2.08 17.26 2.29
C GLY A 46 -0.98 17.37 3.35
N MET A 47 -0.22 16.29 3.55
CA MET A 47 0.96 16.29 4.43
C MET A 47 2.06 17.22 3.91
N LEU A 48 2.33 17.23 2.60
CA LEU A 48 3.31 18.15 1.99
C LEU A 48 2.90 19.61 2.17
N LEU A 49 1.61 19.93 2.06
CA LEU A 49 1.09 21.29 2.29
C LEU A 49 1.29 21.77 3.73
N MET A 50 1.38 20.86 4.71
CA MET A 50 1.71 21.21 6.09
C MET A 50 3.20 21.54 6.27
N ILE A 51 4.10 21.04 5.41
CA ILE A 51 5.55 21.25 5.54
C ILE A 51 5.89 22.72 5.33
N GLY A 52 6.51 23.35 6.33
CA GLY A 52 6.91 24.76 6.33
C GLY A 52 6.21 25.56 7.43
N GLY A 53 6.70 26.78 7.67
CA GLY A 53 6.36 27.57 8.86
C GLY A 53 7.31 27.34 10.03
N ALA A 54 8.33 26.50 9.87
CA ALA A 54 9.42 26.42 10.86
C ALA A 54 10.12 27.79 10.94
N SER A 55 10.11 28.40 12.12
CA SER A 55 10.84 29.64 12.39
C SER A 55 12.34 29.33 12.43
N GLU A 56 13.18 30.16 11.81
CA GLU A 56 14.64 30.02 11.90
C GLU A 56 15.16 30.33 13.31
N ASP A 57 14.40 31.14 14.08
CA ASP A 57 14.70 31.49 15.46
C ASP A 57 13.63 30.94 16.42
N THR A 58 14.03 30.04 17.33
CA THR A 58 13.15 29.43 18.35
C THR A 58 12.54 30.45 19.32
N ASN A 59 13.13 31.65 19.42
CA ASN A 59 12.65 32.73 20.30
C ASN A 59 11.63 33.65 19.63
N THR A 60 11.36 33.47 18.33
CA THR A 60 10.45 34.33 17.57
C THR A 60 9.35 33.45 16.98
N PHE A 61 8.11 33.67 17.43
CA PHE A 61 6.96 33.00 16.84
C PHE A 61 6.75 33.52 15.42
N SER A 62 6.91 32.65 14.42
CA SER A 62 6.62 33.01 13.03
C SER A 62 5.11 32.87 12.77
N GLU A 63 4.47 33.95 12.33
CA GLU A 63 3.04 33.97 11.97
C GLU A 63 2.72 33.07 10.78
N ASP A 64 3.72 32.66 9.99
CA ASP A 64 3.57 31.76 8.84
C ASP A 64 3.03 30.37 9.19
N ILE A 65 3.15 29.98 10.47
CA ILE A 65 2.55 28.75 11.01
C ILE A 65 1.02 28.84 11.03
N PHE A 66 0.48 30.05 11.26
CA PHE A 66 -0.96 30.33 11.31
C PHE A 66 -1.58 30.60 9.95
N ASN A 67 -0.85 30.34 8.85
CA ASN A 67 -1.40 30.47 7.52
C ASN A 67 -2.62 29.55 7.36
N PHE A 68 -3.74 30.12 6.88
CA PHE A 68 -5.00 29.43 6.62
C PHE A 68 -4.82 28.15 5.78
N GLN A 69 -3.86 28.15 4.86
CA GLN A 69 -3.51 26.98 4.05
C GLN A 69 -3.06 25.79 4.90
N ARG A 70 -2.23 26.01 5.92
CA ARG A 70 -1.68 24.96 6.78
C ARG A 70 -2.66 24.54 7.87
N LEU A 71 -3.36 25.52 8.44
CA LEU A 71 -4.24 25.32 9.59
C LEU A 71 -5.60 24.75 9.21
N THR A 72 -6.10 25.07 8.00
CA THR A 72 -7.46 24.69 7.55
C THR A 72 -7.41 23.86 6.27
N LEU A 73 -6.76 24.35 5.22
CA LEU A 73 -6.82 23.70 3.90
C LEU A 73 -6.12 22.33 3.90
N ALA A 74 -4.94 22.24 4.48
CA ALA A 74 -4.16 20.99 4.51
C ALA A 74 -4.87 19.87 5.32
N PRO A 75 -5.37 20.09 6.55
CA PRO A 75 -6.15 19.08 7.27
C PRO A 75 -7.38 18.63 6.50
N ILE A 76 -8.11 19.55 5.85
CA ILE A 76 -9.29 19.21 5.06
C ILE A 76 -8.93 18.27 3.89
N ILE A 77 -7.82 18.53 3.20
CA ILE A 77 -7.35 17.67 2.11
C ILE A 77 -6.96 16.28 2.63
N ILE A 78 -6.29 16.21 3.78
CA ILE A 78 -5.94 14.94 4.42
C ILE A 78 -7.20 14.13 4.75
N ILE A 79 -8.19 14.77 5.39
CA ILE A 79 -9.47 14.12 5.73
C ILE A 79 -10.19 13.65 4.48
N ALA A 80 -10.28 14.48 3.44
CA ALA A 80 -10.86 14.09 2.16
C ALA A 80 -10.14 12.89 1.53
N GLY A 81 -8.79 12.87 1.59
CA GLY A 81 -7.98 11.75 1.15
C GLY A 81 -8.31 10.45 1.90
N TYR A 82 -8.45 10.52 3.23
CA TYR A 82 -8.87 9.37 4.04
C TYR A 82 -10.27 8.89 3.68
N VAL A 83 -11.23 9.79 3.43
CA VAL A 83 -12.57 9.42 2.97
C VAL A 83 -12.49 8.66 1.64
N VAL A 84 -11.66 9.12 0.69
CA VAL A 84 -11.46 8.42 -0.59
C VAL A 84 -10.86 7.02 -0.38
N VAL A 85 -9.85 6.88 0.51
CA VAL A 85 -9.27 5.57 0.84
C VAL A 85 -10.32 4.65 1.47
N LEU A 86 -11.12 5.15 2.42
CA LEU A 86 -12.19 4.39 3.05
C LEU A 86 -13.23 3.91 2.03
N LEU A 87 -13.64 4.78 1.10
CA LEU A 87 -14.54 4.42 0.01
C LEU A 87 -13.89 3.41 -0.95
N ALA A 88 -12.61 3.52 -1.24
CA ALA A 88 -11.89 2.57 -2.08
C ALA A 88 -11.82 1.16 -1.45
N ILE A 89 -11.66 1.08 -0.13
CA ILE A 89 -11.64 -0.17 0.63
C ILE A 89 -13.05 -0.77 0.74
N LEU A 90 -14.04 0.07 1.10
CA LEU A 90 -15.41 -0.38 1.32
C LEU A 90 -16.11 -0.78 0.02
N LYS A 91 -15.73 -0.16 -1.11
CA LYS A 91 -16.28 -0.49 -2.42
C LYS A 91 -15.93 -1.93 -2.74
N LYS A 92 -16.90 -2.83 -2.63
CA LYS A 92 -16.72 -4.24 -2.99
C LYS A 92 -16.19 -4.33 -4.42
N PRO A 93 -15.12 -5.12 -4.67
CA PRO A 93 -14.65 -5.35 -6.02
C PRO A 93 -15.81 -5.98 -6.81
N LYS A 94 -16.35 -5.22 -7.76
CA LYS A 94 -17.24 -5.77 -8.76
C LYS A 94 -16.33 -6.43 -9.78
N GLU A 95 -16.33 -7.76 -9.78
CA GLU A 95 -15.58 -8.57 -10.75
C GLU A 95 -15.87 -8.14 -12.19
#